data_AF-A0A6N7LEW3-F1
#
_entry.id   AF-A0A6N7LEW3-F1
#
_cell.length_a   1.000
_cell.length_b   1.000
_cell.length_c   1.000
_cell.angle_alpha   90.00
_cell.angle_beta   90.00
_cell.angle_gamma   90.00
#
_symmetry.space_group_name_H-M   'P 1'
#
loop_
_entity.id
_entity.type
_entity.pdbx_description
1 polymer ?
#
loop_
_entity_poly.entity_id
_entity_poly.type
_entity_poly.pdbx_seq_one_letter_code
_entity_poly.pdbx_strand_id
1 'polypeptide(L)'
;MTNEPRNKYFDTPLSEWIDRVPSELHADAVGLWQIIGSGNDGFELQGQQLEDFVRRCIVSLLKAGAVPVRPSASLAIFWEKQSYEGDIEEVASAILGEWQRAGTEPNEDGIWFSLFDQYKGRG
;
A
#
# COMPACT_ATOMS: atom_id res chain seq x y z
N MET A 1 1.24 9.36 28.15
CA MET A 1 1.14 8.18 27.28
C MET A 1 0.00 8.46 26.33
N THR A 2 0.28 8.74 25.07
CA THR A 2 -0.78 8.80 24.05
C THR A 2 -1.21 7.38 23.77
N ASN A 3 -2.48 7.06 24.00
CA ASN A 3 -3.03 5.76 23.60
C ASN A 3 -2.94 5.68 22.08
N GLU A 4 -2.23 4.67 21.57
CA GLU A 4 -2.14 4.39 20.15
C GLU A 4 -3.53 3.99 19.60
N PRO A 5 -3.94 4.46 18.41
CA PRO A 5 -5.15 3.99 17.76
C PRO A 5 -5.15 2.47 17.59
N ARG A 6 -6.31 1.85 17.77
CA ARG A 6 -6.52 0.42 17.56
C ARG A 6 -7.57 0.23 16.48
N ASN A 7 -7.38 -0.79 15.65
CA ASN A 7 -8.30 -1.11 14.58
C ASN A 7 -9.65 -1.51 15.19
N LYS A 8 -10.75 -0.87 14.77
CA LYS A 8 -12.08 -1.07 15.36
C LYS A 8 -12.65 -2.48 15.18
N TYR A 9 -12.17 -3.23 14.20
CA TYR A 9 -12.65 -4.59 13.89
C TYR A 9 -11.83 -5.68 14.56
N PHE A 10 -10.52 -5.45 14.70
CA PHE A 10 -9.56 -6.49 15.12
C PHE A 10 -8.84 -6.17 16.42
N ASP A 11 -9.12 -5.01 17.03
CA ASP A 11 -8.45 -4.50 18.23
C ASP A 11 -6.91 -4.54 18.11
N THR A 12 -6.38 -4.35 16.89
CA THR A 12 -4.94 -4.40 16.62
C THR A 12 -4.35 -2.99 16.70
N PRO A 13 -3.25 -2.75 17.44
CA PRO A 13 -2.56 -1.46 17.45
C PRO A 13 -2.12 -1.01 16.05
N LEU A 14 -2.11 0.30 15.81
CA LEU A 14 -1.70 0.89 14.54
C LEU A 14 -0.30 0.44 14.10
N SER A 15 0.69 0.47 15.00
CA SER A 15 2.06 0.04 14.75
C SER A 15 2.14 -1.43 14.36
N GLU A 16 1.48 -2.30 15.12
CA GLU A 16 1.41 -3.73 14.85
C GLU A 16 0.75 -4.01 13.50
N TRP A 17 -0.26 -3.23 13.11
CA TRP A 17 -0.89 -3.35 11.80
C TRP A 17 0.09 -3.01 10.68
N ILE A 18 0.79 -1.87 10.78
CA ILE A 18 1.79 -1.44 9.79
C ILE A 18 2.90 -2.50 9.63
N ASP A 19 3.35 -3.10 10.74
CA ASP A 19 4.38 -4.14 10.73
C ASP A 19 3.89 -5.43 10.07
N ARG A 20 2.58 -5.70 10.09
CA ARG A 20 1.96 -6.87 9.46
C ARG A 20 1.65 -6.70 7.99
N VAL A 21 1.46 -5.48 7.48
CA VAL A 21 1.10 -5.24 6.08
C VAL A 21 2.00 -6.03 5.09
N PRO A 22 3.35 -6.08 5.26
CA PRO A 22 4.19 -6.85 4.34
C PRO A 22 4.00 -8.37 4.38
N SER A 23 3.42 -8.93 5.44
CA SER A 23 3.18 -10.38 5.52
C SER A 23 2.17 -10.87 4.48
N GLU A 24 1.28 -9.98 4.01
CA GLU A 24 0.30 -10.28 2.96
C GLU A 24 0.98 -10.56 1.62
N LEU A 25 2.17 -9.99 1.37
CA LEU A 25 2.91 -10.12 0.10
C LEU A 25 3.25 -11.56 -0.29
N HIS A 26 3.23 -12.50 0.67
CA HIS A 26 3.45 -13.92 0.41
C HIS A 26 2.19 -14.65 -0.06
N ALA A 27 1.02 -14.06 0.17
CA ALA A 27 -0.27 -14.59 -0.24
C ALA A 27 -0.82 -13.83 -1.46
N ASP A 28 -0.81 -12.50 -1.43
CA ASP A 28 -1.30 -11.65 -2.50
C ASP A 28 -0.61 -10.27 -2.59
N ALA A 29 -0.80 -9.58 -3.71
CA ALA A 29 -0.43 -8.18 -3.84
C ALA A 29 -1.29 -7.30 -2.92
N VAL A 30 -0.70 -6.22 -2.40
CA VAL A 30 -1.39 -5.28 -1.51
C VAL A 30 -1.78 -4.03 -2.29
N GLY A 31 -3.08 -3.77 -2.41
CA GLY A 31 -3.62 -2.59 -3.07
C GLY A 31 -3.53 -1.34 -2.20
N LEU A 32 -3.21 -0.20 -2.80
CA LEU A 32 -3.24 1.10 -2.12
C LEU A 32 -4.64 1.42 -1.57
N TRP A 33 -5.69 0.95 -2.25
CA TRP A 33 -7.08 1.05 -1.79
C TRP A 33 -7.35 0.25 -0.51
N GLN A 34 -6.71 -0.91 -0.31
CA GLN A 34 -6.83 -1.70 0.92
C GLN A 34 -6.15 -1.00 2.10
N ILE A 35 -4.98 -0.40 1.86
CA ILE A 35 -4.25 0.38 2.87
C ILE A 35 -5.11 1.57 3.29
N ILE A 36 -5.56 2.39 2.34
CA ILE A 36 -6.38 3.58 2.63
C ILE A 36 -7.69 3.19 3.30
N GLY A 37 -8.35 2.13 2.85
CA GLY A 37 -9.54 1.57 3.51
C GLY A 37 -9.28 1.16 4.95
N SER A 38 -8.15 0.48 5.22
CA SER A 38 -7.76 0.11 6.58
C SER A 38 -7.55 1.33 7.49
N GLY A 39 -6.93 2.40 6.96
CA GLY A 39 -6.72 3.65 7.70
C GLY A 39 -8.01 4.42 7.97
N ASN A 40 -8.83 4.63 6.95
CA ASN A 40 -10.09 5.38 7.04
C ASN A 40 -11.16 4.63 7.83
N ASP A 41 -11.42 3.37 7.49
CA ASP A 41 -12.51 2.62 8.09
C ASP A 41 -12.04 1.89 9.35
N GLY A 42 -10.89 1.22 9.29
CA GLY A 42 -10.38 0.44 10.41
C GLY A 42 -9.90 1.30 11.59
N PHE A 43 -9.17 2.39 11.31
CA PHE A 43 -8.57 3.25 12.34
C PHE A 43 -9.21 4.63 12.45
N GLU A 44 -10.20 4.96 11.62
CA GLU A 44 -10.89 6.25 11.61
C GLU A 44 -9.95 7.46 11.41
N LEU A 45 -8.81 7.24 10.74
CA LEU A 45 -7.79 8.26 10.48
C LEU A 45 -8.24 9.21 9.38
N GLN A 46 -7.87 10.48 9.51
CA GLN A 46 -8.19 11.52 8.53
C GLN A 46 -7.00 12.48 8.33
N GLY A 47 -6.97 13.16 7.19
CA GLY A 47 -5.97 14.17 6.85
C GLY A 47 -4.54 13.64 7.05
N GLN A 48 -3.70 14.41 7.76
CA GLN A 48 -2.30 14.08 7.99
C GLN A 48 -2.07 12.75 8.71
N GLN A 49 -3.00 12.29 9.55
CA GLN A 49 -2.86 11.01 10.24
C GLN A 49 -3.02 9.84 9.27
N LEU A 50 -3.97 9.96 8.34
CA LEU A 50 -4.17 8.98 7.27
C LEU A 50 -2.96 8.99 6.32
N GLU A 51 -2.47 10.17 5.95
CA GLU A 51 -1.29 10.31 5.09
C GLU A 51 -0.04 9.67 5.70
N ASP A 52 0.23 9.90 6.98
CA ASP A 52 1.37 9.25 7.66
C ASP A 52 1.20 7.74 7.75
N PHE A 53 0.00 7.26 8.07
CA PHE A 53 -0.30 5.83 8.10
C PHE A 53 -0.07 5.17 6.73
N VAL A 54 -0.60 5.76 5.65
CA VAL A 54 -0.44 5.26 4.27
C VAL A 54 1.04 5.25 3.89
N ARG A 55 1.76 6.36 4.13
CA ARG A 55 3.20 6.45 3.84
C ARG A 55 3.98 5.37 4.57
N ARG A 56 3.72 5.14 5.87
CA ARG A 56 4.41 4.12 6.67
C ARG A 56 4.13 2.71 6.18
N CYS A 57 2.90 2.41 5.75
CA CYS A 57 2.57 1.13 5.10
C CYS A 57 3.34 0.94 3.79
N ILE A 58 3.38 1.96 2.93
CA ILE A 58 4.13 1.92 1.67
C ILE A 58 5.63 1.69 1.92
N VAL A 59 6.23 2.43 2.85
CA VAL A 59 7.64 2.26 3.23
C VAL A 59 7.90 0.84 3.73
N SER A 60 7.00 0.28 4.56
CA SER A 60 7.11 -1.09 5.08
C SER A 60 7.11 -2.13 3.94
N LEU A 61 6.21 -1.96 2.97
CA LEU A 61 6.12 -2.82 1.77
C LEU A 61 7.37 -2.74 0.90
N LEU A 62 7.86 -1.52 0.62
CA LEU A 62 9.06 -1.30 -0.18
C LEU A 62 10.32 -1.88 0.51
N LYS A 63 10.44 -1.75 1.84
CA LYS A 63 11.52 -2.38 2.62
C LYS A 63 11.47 -3.91 2.58
N ALA A 64 10.29 -4.48 2.43
CA ALA A 64 10.11 -5.93 2.25
C ALA A 64 10.40 -6.42 0.81
N GLY A 65 10.82 -5.52 -0.09
CA GLY A 65 11.16 -5.85 -1.47
C GLY A 65 9.97 -5.84 -2.44
N ALA A 66 8.80 -5.38 -2.00
CA ALA A 66 7.70 -5.14 -2.93
C ALA A 66 8.05 -4.01 -3.90
N VAL A 67 7.52 -4.09 -5.11
CA VAL A 67 7.59 -2.99 -6.08
C VAL A 67 6.18 -2.50 -6.41
N PRO A 68 6.02 -1.22 -6.75
CA PRO A 68 4.76 -0.69 -7.24
C PRO A 68 4.38 -1.31 -8.59
N VAL A 69 3.13 -1.72 -8.72
CA VAL A 69 2.56 -2.31 -9.93
C VAL A 69 1.14 -1.77 -10.18
N ARG A 70 0.65 -1.91 -11.42
CA ARG A 70 -0.75 -1.67 -11.80
C ARG A 70 -1.29 -2.88 -12.57
N PRO A 71 -2.61 -3.14 -12.56
CA PRO A 71 -3.19 -4.17 -13.40
C PRO A 71 -2.81 -3.93 -14.86
N SER A 72 -2.36 -4.97 -15.56
CA SER A 72 -2.07 -4.86 -16.99
C SER A 72 -3.36 -4.90 -17.81
N ALA A 73 -3.35 -4.21 -18.94
CA ALA A 73 -4.37 -4.42 -19.97
C ALA A 73 -4.16 -5.74 -20.75
N SER A 74 -3.00 -6.38 -20.61
CA SER A 74 -2.65 -7.64 -21.27
C SER A 74 -3.20 -8.84 -20.52
N LEU A 75 -3.80 -9.80 -21.22
CA LEU A 75 -4.19 -11.09 -20.63
C LEU A 75 -2.99 -11.99 -20.28
N ALA A 76 -1.79 -11.67 -20.79
CA ALA A 76 -0.59 -12.48 -20.59
C ALA A 76 0.24 -12.04 -19.37
N ILE A 77 0.03 -10.83 -18.87
CA ILE A 77 0.78 -10.22 -17.77
C ILE A 77 -0.25 -9.73 -16.79
N PHE A 78 -0.20 -10.14 -15.53
CA PHE A 78 -1.20 -9.66 -14.56
C PHE A 78 -0.84 -8.26 -14.03
N TRP A 79 0.45 -8.00 -13.83
CA TRP A 79 0.97 -6.76 -13.24
C TRP A 79 1.99 -6.06 -14.14
N GLU A 80 1.78 -4.76 -14.38
CA GLU A 80 2.75 -3.87 -14.99
C GLU A 80 3.51 -3.11 -13.91
N LYS A 81 4.83 -3.32 -13.85
CA LYS A 81 5.71 -2.61 -12.92
C LYS A 81 5.69 -1.12 -13.21
N GLN A 82 5.50 -0.33 -12.15
CA GLN A 82 5.60 1.12 -12.18
C GLN A 82 6.98 1.54 -11.66
N SER A 83 7.58 2.52 -12.33
CA SER A 83 8.90 3.04 -11.98
C SER A 83 8.76 4.40 -11.31
N TYR A 84 9.37 4.53 -10.14
CA TYR A 84 9.50 5.77 -9.40
C TYR A 84 10.99 6.03 -9.15
N GLU A 85 11.40 7.30 -9.14
CA GLU A 85 12.77 7.70 -8.87
C GLU A 85 12.99 7.91 -7.37
N GLY A 86 14.24 7.71 -6.93
CA GLY A 86 14.67 7.99 -5.56
C GLY A 86 14.80 6.76 -4.66
N ASP A 87 15.06 7.02 -3.39
CA ASP A 87 15.07 6.01 -2.33
C ASP A 87 13.65 5.60 -1.89
N ILE A 88 13.55 4.68 -0.92
CA ILE A 88 12.26 4.15 -0.45
C ILE A 88 11.32 5.25 0.06
N GLU A 89 11.84 6.26 0.76
CA GLU A 89 11.02 7.34 1.31
C GLU A 89 10.57 8.31 0.22
N GLU A 90 11.44 8.57 -0.77
CA GLU A 90 11.13 9.37 -1.95
C GLU A 90 10.05 8.69 -2.81
N VAL A 91 10.18 7.39 -3.05
CA VAL A 91 9.18 6.58 -3.76
C VAL A 91 7.84 6.58 -3.02
N ALA A 92 7.85 6.36 -1.70
CA ALA A 92 6.63 6.39 -0.89
C ALA A 92 5.94 7.76 -0.96
N SER A 93 6.73 8.84 -0.91
CA SER A 93 6.23 10.21 -1.04
C SER A 93 5.66 10.50 -2.42
N ALA A 94 6.28 9.98 -3.48
CA ALA A 94 5.80 10.14 -4.85
C ALA A 94 4.45 9.46 -5.07
N ILE A 95 4.28 8.23 -4.56
CA ILE A 95 3.02 7.47 -4.62
C ILE A 95 1.93 8.17 -3.80
N LEU A 96 2.25 8.63 -2.59
CA LEU A 96 1.31 9.39 -1.76
C LEU A 96 0.84 10.66 -2.49
N GLY A 97 1.77 11.39 -3.11
CA GLY A 97 1.47 12.58 -3.90
C GLY A 97 0.63 12.28 -5.14
N GLU A 98 0.79 11.11 -5.76
CA GLU A 98 -0.06 10.65 -6.87
C GLU A 98 -1.51 10.46 -6.41
N TRP A 99 -1.71 9.77 -5.29
CA TRP A 99 -3.04 9.59 -4.70
C TRP A 99 -3.69 10.94 -4.34
N GLN A 100 -2.95 11.84 -3.68
CA GLN A 100 -3.45 13.16 -3.33
C GLN A 100 -3.85 13.99 -4.56
N ARG A 101 -3.07 13.91 -5.64
CA ARG A 101 -3.37 14.62 -6.91
C ARG A 101 -4.56 14.03 -7.66
N ALA A 102 -4.78 12.72 -7.56
CA ALA A 102 -5.94 12.08 -8.20
C ALA A 102 -7.25 12.64 -7.64
N GLY A 103 -7.29 12.95 -6.34
CA GLY A 103 -8.47 13.54 -5.69
C GLY A 103 -9.69 12.63 -5.66
N THR A 104 -9.52 11.36 -6.04
CA THR A 104 -10.54 10.32 -6.04
C THR A 104 -10.17 9.23 -5.06
N GLU A 105 -11.18 8.49 -4.60
CA GLU A 105 -10.92 7.29 -3.81
C GLU A 105 -10.12 6.28 -4.64
N PRO A 106 -9.06 5.69 -4.08
CA PRO A 106 -8.31 4.63 -4.75
C PRO A 106 -9.22 3.41 -4.93
N ASN A 107 -9.07 2.72 -6.06
CA ASN A 107 -9.80 1.50 -6.36
C ASN A 107 -8.81 0.40 -6.81
N GLU A 108 -9.36 -0.74 -7.24
CA GLU A 108 -8.60 -1.89 -7.75
C GLU A 108 -7.77 -1.60 -9.02
N ASP A 109 -8.07 -0.54 -9.77
CA ASP A 109 -7.25 -0.09 -10.91
C ASP A 109 -6.03 0.74 -10.47
N GLY A 110 -5.93 1.04 -9.17
CA GLY A 110 -4.91 1.83 -8.52
C GLY A 110 -3.51 1.21 -8.49
N ILE A 111 -2.62 1.82 -7.69
CA ILE A 111 -1.32 1.22 -7.37
C ILE A 111 -1.53 0.02 -6.45
N TRP A 112 -0.78 -1.04 -6.72
CA TRP A 112 -0.59 -2.19 -5.86
C TRP A 112 0.89 -2.39 -5.58
N PHE A 113 1.20 -3.23 -4.59
CA PHE A 113 2.54 -3.61 -4.19
C PHE A 113 2.66 -5.13 -4.26
N SER A 114 3.64 -5.63 -5.00
CA SER A 114 3.82 -7.06 -5.22
C SER A 114 5.29 -7.46 -5.19
N LEU A 115 5.57 -8.69 -4.76
CA LEU A 115 6.82 -9.38 -5.04
C LEU A 115 6.82 -9.78 -6.53
N PHE A 116 7.26 -8.87 -7.40
CA PHE A 116 7.08 -8.93 -8.86
C PHE A 116 7.49 -10.24 -9.54
N ASP A 117 8.41 -11.01 -8.94
CA ASP A 117 8.82 -12.31 -9.49
C ASP A 117 7.79 -13.43 -9.29
N GLN A 118 6.75 -13.23 -8.47
CA GLN A 118 5.69 -14.21 -8.24
C GLN A 118 4.57 -14.19 -9.30
N TYR A 119 4.49 -13.13 -10.12
CA TYR A 119 3.32 -12.87 -10.98
C TYR A 119 3.67 -12.58 -12.46
N LYS A 120 4.92 -12.81 -12.86
CA LYS A 120 5.23 -12.95 -14.28
C LYS A 120 4.47 -14.19 -14.77
N GLY A 121 3.59 -13.99 -15.76
CA GLY A 121 2.74 -15.05 -16.29
C GLY A 121 3.53 -16.33 -16.55
N ARG A 122 2.91 -17.48 -16.28
CA ARG A 122 3.45 -18.79 -16.70
C ARG A 122 3.84 -18.67 -18.16
N GLY A 123 5.15 -18.65 -18.43
CA GLY A 123 5.69 -18.89 -19.76
C GLY A 123 5.36 -20.30 -20.23
#